data_AF-A0A972DT61-F1
#
_entry.id   AF-A0A972DT61-F1
#
_cell.length_a   1.000
_cell.length_b   1.000
_cell.length_c   1.000
_cell.angle_alpha   90.00
_cell.angle_beta   90.00
_cell.angle_gamma   90.00
#
_symmetry.space_group_name_H-M   'P 1'
#
loop_
_entity.id
_entity.type
_entity.pdbx_description
1 polymer ?
#
loop_
_entity_poly.entity_id
_entity_poly.type
_entity_poly.pdbx_seq_one_letter_code
_entity_poly.pdbx_strand_id
1 'polypeptide(L)'
;MGTRGGRRLRGSRSCWLGGWLIGILLPGVLGCGGAELQDGYGQRNGPAVFASVNGTAVFAEICEDRGHTVFSWPLLSPRLDQRADTIVWFPDDFLPPSRDACRWLERWLMARPNRSLVYVGRCFDAAPWYWENVPLAGVDAALRQRVAARRKAARGELAARLAALPNSQDCPWFTVRGPYQRRRVRALEGDAEWLRGVASAKLQMELYCRMAPPRSAVTLLGSEGEAIVFARPLRASRLIVVANGSFLLNAPLANHEHRKLAGKLLDALGPQPRRIAFLESAAGGPGISDTDPSFGPRLGLELMRIWPTNWILAHACLLGILFCFWRFPIFGRPIQPPSEAASDFGSHIDAVARLLERTGDEAYARQRLQHYRQMVRQEAAAQTANPPPRGAARPPGRPYTPTPPD
;
A
#
# COMPACT_ATOMS: atom_id res chain seq x y z
N MET A 1 -9.32 79.00 -38.80
CA MET A 1 -10.63 79.07 -39.46
C MET A 1 -11.31 77.72 -39.33
N GLY A 2 -12.56 77.66 -38.85
CA GLY A 2 -13.38 76.44 -38.88
C GLY A 2 -13.55 75.73 -37.54
N THR A 3 -14.58 76.12 -36.82
CA THR A 3 -15.07 75.64 -35.51
C THR A 3 -16.00 74.42 -35.59
N ARG A 4 -16.09 73.70 -34.45
CA ARG A 4 -17.21 72.84 -33.97
C ARG A 4 -17.43 71.53 -34.76
N GLY A 5 -17.72 70.38 -34.15
CA GLY A 5 -18.11 70.03 -32.78
C GLY A 5 -19.09 68.84 -32.85
N GLY A 6 -19.00 67.88 -31.91
CA GLY A 6 -20.04 66.84 -31.79
C GLY A 6 -19.66 65.54 -31.08
N ARG A 7 -19.58 65.60 -29.75
CA ARG A 7 -19.96 64.62 -28.70
C ARG A 7 -19.85 63.09 -28.90
N ARG A 8 -19.06 62.53 -27.98
CA ARG A 8 -19.32 61.47 -26.99
C ARG A 8 -19.92 60.15 -27.48
N LEU A 9 -19.19 59.06 -27.22
CA LEU A 9 -19.68 57.96 -26.38
C LEU A 9 -18.56 57.46 -25.44
N ARG A 10 -18.96 57.17 -24.20
CA ARG A 10 -18.12 56.94 -23.00
C ARG A 10 -17.42 55.57 -23.06
N GLY A 11 -16.12 55.55 -22.78
CA GLY A 11 -15.40 54.34 -22.40
C GLY A 11 -15.69 53.98 -20.94
N SER A 12 -16.21 52.78 -20.72
CA SER A 12 -16.25 52.16 -19.38
C SER A 12 -15.01 51.31 -19.21
N ARG A 13 -14.11 51.75 -18.32
CA ARG A 13 -13.02 50.94 -17.78
C ARG A 13 -13.61 50.16 -16.59
N SER A 14 -13.76 48.85 -16.72
CA SER A 14 -13.98 47.97 -15.56
C SER A 14 -12.75 47.11 -15.33
N CYS A 15 -12.01 47.56 -14.33
CA CYS A 15 -11.22 46.83 -13.35
C CYS A 15 -10.88 45.36 -13.65
N TRP A 16 -9.60 45.16 -13.92
CA TRP A 16 -8.79 44.11 -13.32
C TRP A 16 -9.08 44.02 -11.81
N LEU A 17 -9.51 42.86 -11.33
CA LEU A 17 -9.38 42.37 -9.94
C LEU A 17 -10.10 41.01 -9.88
N GLY A 18 -9.35 39.93 -10.14
CA GLY A 18 -9.91 38.58 -10.19
C GLY A 18 -8.82 37.54 -10.24
N GLY A 19 -7.92 37.56 -9.25
CA GLY A 19 -6.85 36.58 -9.10
C GLY A 19 -5.89 37.09 -8.03
N TRP A 20 -5.52 36.20 -7.10
CA TRP A 20 -4.73 36.47 -5.89
C TRP A 20 -5.52 36.88 -4.64
N LEU A 21 -6.24 35.91 -4.08
CA LEU A 21 -6.48 35.80 -2.64
C LEU A 21 -6.83 34.33 -2.30
N ILE A 22 -5.91 33.41 -2.57
CA ILE A 22 -5.86 32.15 -1.78
C ILE A 22 -5.02 32.49 -0.57
N GLY A 23 -5.70 33.04 0.43
CA GLY A 23 -5.15 33.25 1.76
C GLY A 23 -4.82 31.91 2.40
N ILE A 24 -3.53 31.75 2.69
CA ILE A 24 -2.98 31.27 3.97
C ILE A 24 -4.08 30.85 4.95
N LEU A 25 -4.40 29.56 5.00
CA LEU A 25 -5.13 28.96 6.12
C LEU A 25 -4.91 27.45 6.17
N LEU A 26 -3.70 27.02 6.55
CA LEU A 26 -3.51 25.76 7.30
C LEU A 26 -2.09 25.56 7.91
N PRO A 27 -1.50 26.49 8.69
CA PRO A 27 -0.46 26.10 9.64
C PRO A 27 -1.16 25.67 10.94
N GLY A 28 -1.60 24.41 11.03
CA GLY A 28 -2.47 24.05 12.14
C GLY A 28 -2.67 22.58 12.49
N VAL A 29 -2.01 21.60 11.86
CA VAL A 29 -1.92 20.23 12.42
C VAL A 29 -0.63 19.54 11.94
N LEU A 30 0.53 20.14 12.22
CA LEU A 30 1.75 19.35 12.38
C LEU A 30 2.03 19.30 13.88
N GLY A 31 1.14 18.62 14.59
CA GLY A 31 1.52 18.06 15.87
C GLY A 31 2.68 17.13 15.60
N CYS A 32 3.87 17.49 16.08
CA CYS A 32 4.92 16.53 16.36
C CYS A 32 4.36 15.56 17.41
N GLY A 33 3.54 14.60 16.97
CA GLY A 33 3.27 13.40 17.72
C GLY A 33 4.61 12.74 17.91
N GLY A 34 5.19 12.87 19.11
CA GLY A 34 6.43 12.18 19.45
C GLY A 34 6.23 10.71 19.11
N ALA A 35 7.14 10.15 18.30
CA ALA A 35 7.04 8.79 17.82
C ALA A 35 6.73 7.85 18.99
N GLU A 36 5.51 7.33 19.01
CA GLU A 36 5.09 6.36 20.00
C GLU A 36 5.92 5.09 19.82
N LEU A 37 6.39 4.51 20.92
CA LEU A 37 7.16 3.28 20.88
C LEU A 37 6.28 2.20 20.25
N GLN A 38 6.70 1.70 19.09
CA GLN A 38 6.03 0.59 18.44
C GLN A 38 6.36 -0.68 19.23
N ASP A 39 5.33 -1.44 19.61
CA ASP A 39 5.45 -2.59 20.49
C ASP A 39 4.76 -3.86 19.94
N GLY A 40 4.35 -3.82 18.67
CA GLY A 40 3.78 -4.97 17.97
C GLY A 40 4.71 -6.20 18.04
N TYR A 41 4.16 -7.34 18.45
CA TYR A 41 4.95 -8.53 18.78
C TYR A 41 5.02 -9.54 17.65
N GLY A 42 6.21 -10.12 17.47
CA GLY A 42 6.39 -11.27 16.58
C GLY A 42 6.33 -10.93 15.09
N GLN A 43 6.18 -9.66 14.74
CA GLN A 43 6.05 -9.19 13.36
C GLN A 43 7.40 -8.73 12.79
N ARG A 44 7.65 -9.08 11.53
CA ARG A 44 8.86 -8.69 10.80
C ARG A 44 8.62 -7.42 9.97
N ASN A 45 7.49 -7.33 9.28
CA ASN A 45 7.19 -6.28 8.31
C ASN A 45 5.88 -5.54 8.62
N GLY A 46 5.85 -4.22 8.39
CA GLY A 46 4.66 -3.37 8.51
C GLY A 46 5.03 -1.88 8.61
N PRO A 47 4.10 -0.94 8.32
CA PRO A 47 4.38 0.50 8.27
C PRO A 47 4.97 1.07 9.58
N ALA A 48 4.78 0.36 10.69
CA ALA A 48 5.23 0.75 12.03
C ALA A 48 6.06 -0.36 12.72
N VAL A 49 6.36 -1.47 12.05
CA VAL A 49 6.83 -2.73 12.69
C VAL A 49 8.35 -2.87 12.68
N PHE A 50 9.06 -2.32 11.69
CA PHE A 50 10.53 -2.35 11.65
C PHE A 50 11.18 -1.67 12.88
N ALA A 51 10.49 -0.69 13.47
CA ALA A 51 10.92 0.00 14.68
C ALA A 51 10.38 -0.64 15.98
N SER A 52 9.64 -1.75 15.89
CA SER A 52 9.07 -2.38 17.08
C SER A 52 10.16 -3.00 17.94
N VAL A 53 10.12 -2.70 19.24
CA VAL A 53 11.00 -3.35 20.24
C VAL A 53 10.72 -4.84 20.37
N ASN A 54 9.48 -5.24 20.09
CA ASN A 54 8.97 -6.61 20.09
C ASN A 54 8.95 -7.23 18.67
N GLY A 55 9.54 -6.56 17.68
CA GLY A 55 9.64 -7.08 16.32
C GLY A 55 10.69 -8.19 16.18
N THR A 56 10.69 -8.84 15.01
CA THR A 56 11.59 -9.97 14.69
C THR A 56 12.51 -9.71 13.50
N ALA A 57 12.53 -8.45 13.01
CA ALA A 57 13.32 -8.03 11.86
C ALA A 57 14.82 -8.30 12.01
N VAL A 58 15.41 -7.99 13.18
CA VAL A 58 16.85 -8.22 13.43
C VAL A 58 17.17 -9.71 13.43
N PHE A 59 16.29 -10.56 13.96
CA PHE A 59 16.50 -12.01 13.91
C PHE A 59 16.38 -12.55 12.48
N ALA A 60 15.45 -12.02 11.68
CA ALA A 60 15.34 -12.36 10.27
C ALA A 60 16.61 -11.97 9.50
N GLU A 61 17.19 -10.79 9.75
CA GLU A 61 18.46 -10.37 9.16
C GLU A 61 19.60 -11.33 9.54
N ILE A 62 19.70 -11.74 10.81
CA ILE A 62 20.67 -12.76 11.26
C ILE A 62 20.48 -14.11 10.52
N CYS A 63 19.25 -14.46 10.15
CA CYS A 63 18.98 -15.65 9.33
C CYS A 63 19.47 -15.47 7.88
N GLU A 64 19.22 -14.31 7.29
CA GLU A 64 19.64 -13.96 5.93
C GLU A 64 21.16 -13.90 5.80
N ASP A 65 21.84 -13.32 6.79
CA ASP A 65 23.31 -13.29 6.89
C ASP A 65 23.95 -14.68 6.95
N ARG A 66 23.21 -15.68 7.45
CA ARG A 66 23.61 -17.10 7.41
C ARG A 66 23.26 -17.82 6.10
N GLY A 67 22.79 -17.08 5.09
CA GLY A 67 22.45 -17.61 3.78
C GLY A 67 21.08 -18.28 3.68
N HIS A 68 20.21 -18.10 4.68
CA HIS A 68 18.83 -18.57 4.59
C HIS A 68 17.95 -17.57 3.81
N THR A 69 16.88 -18.05 3.18
CA THR A 69 15.88 -17.18 2.55
C THR A 69 14.71 -16.98 3.51
N VAL A 70 14.36 -15.73 3.82
CA VAL A 70 13.34 -15.44 4.82
C VAL A 70 12.12 -14.75 4.21
N PHE A 71 10.91 -15.18 4.60
CA PHE A 71 9.66 -14.52 4.22
C PHE A 71 8.64 -14.50 5.37
N SER A 72 7.77 -13.50 5.39
CA SER A 72 6.65 -13.39 6.34
C SER A 72 5.42 -14.10 5.79
N TRP A 73 4.63 -14.70 6.66
CA TRP A 73 3.40 -15.38 6.29
C TRP A 73 2.36 -15.31 7.42
N PRO A 74 1.10 -14.92 7.18
CA PRO A 74 0.16 -14.60 8.26
C PRO A 74 -0.74 -15.77 8.72
N LEU A 75 -0.86 -16.84 7.93
CA LEU A 75 -1.87 -17.89 8.16
C LEU A 75 -1.41 -19.27 7.71
N LEU A 76 -1.98 -20.34 8.25
CA LEU A 76 -1.65 -21.71 7.88
C LEU A 76 -2.41 -22.09 6.60
N SER A 77 -1.70 -22.24 5.48
CA SER A 77 -2.27 -22.54 4.15
C SER A 77 -1.40 -23.47 3.29
N PRO A 78 -1.94 -23.99 2.18
CA PRO A 78 -1.21 -24.90 1.29
C PRO A 78 0.11 -24.35 0.73
N ARG A 79 0.22 -23.06 0.37
CA ARG A 79 1.51 -22.50 -0.10
C ARG A 79 2.56 -22.45 1.00
N LEU A 80 2.17 -22.19 2.25
CA LEU A 80 3.12 -22.24 3.37
C LEU A 80 3.71 -23.64 3.50
N ASP A 81 2.86 -24.67 3.41
CA ASP A 81 3.30 -26.06 3.44
C ASP A 81 4.32 -26.34 2.32
N GLN A 82 4.04 -25.93 1.10
CA GLN A 82 4.91 -26.23 -0.04
C GLN A 82 6.25 -25.50 -0.01
N ARG A 83 6.26 -24.24 0.46
CA ARG A 83 7.40 -23.31 0.31
C ARG A 83 8.36 -23.33 1.50
N ALA A 84 7.90 -23.56 2.72
CA ALA A 84 8.73 -23.48 3.91
C ALA A 84 9.46 -24.80 4.19
N ASP A 85 10.73 -24.69 4.56
CA ASP A 85 11.52 -25.79 5.15
C ASP A 85 11.61 -25.64 6.67
N THR A 86 11.60 -24.38 7.13
CA THR A 86 11.52 -24.02 8.54
C THR A 86 10.39 -23.02 8.75
N ILE A 87 9.59 -23.22 9.79
CA ILE A 87 8.62 -22.22 10.27
C ILE A 87 9.13 -21.70 11.60
N VAL A 88 9.21 -20.38 11.75
CA VAL A 88 9.48 -19.70 13.02
C VAL A 88 8.22 -18.94 13.40
N TRP A 89 7.67 -19.22 14.57
CA TRP A 89 6.40 -18.66 15.01
C TRP A 89 6.55 -17.95 16.36
N PHE A 90 6.21 -16.66 16.35
CA PHE A 90 6.09 -15.81 17.53
C PHE A 90 4.60 -15.45 17.70
N PRO A 91 3.81 -16.20 18.49
CA PRO A 91 2.43 -15.86 18.77
C PRO A 91 2.37 -14.58 19.61
N ASP A 92 1.48 -13.67 19.24
CA ASP A 92 1.09 -12.55 20.11
C ASP A 92 0.00 -12.95 21.11
N ASP A 93 0.16 -14.13 21.72
CA ASP A 93 -0.74 -14.68 22.72
C ASP A 93 0.05 -15.36 23.84
N PHE A 94 -0.29 -15.07 25.08
CA PHE A 94 0.32 -15.68 26.26
C PHE A 94 -0.21 -17.09 26.53
N LEU A 95 -1.36 -17.44 25.96
CA LEU A 95 -1.90 -18.79 25.99
C LEU A 95 -1.11 -19.69 25.02
N PRO A 96 -1.00 -20.99 25.33
CA PRO A 96 -0.39 -21.94 24.43
C PRO A 96 -1.20 -22.09 23.14
N PRO A 97 -0.59 -22.60 22.07
CA PRO A 97 -1.22 -22.74 20.76
C PRO A 97 -2.47 -23.63 20.82
N SER A 98 -3.45 -23.30 19.97
CA SER A 98 -4.66 -24.12 19.83
C SER A 98 -4.32 -25.54 19.37
N ARG A 99 -5.17 -26.51 19.73
CA ARG A 99 -4.99 -27.91 19.29
C ARG A 99 -5.01 -28.04 17.77
N ASP A 100 -5.80 -27.22 17.09
CA ASP A 100 -5.87 -27.21 15.61
C ASP A 100 -4.58 -26.70 14.98
N ALA A 101 -4.02 -25.59 15.48
CA ALA A 101 -2.74 -25.09 15.02
C ALA A 101 -1.62 -26.13 15.26
N CYS A 102 -1.61 -26.75 16.45
CA CYS A 102 -0.67 -27.82 16.77
C CYS A 102 -0.79 -28.99 15.79
N ARG A 103 -2.01 -29.48 15.53
CA ARG A 103 -2.25 -30.59 14.59
C ARG A 103 -1.79 -30.25 13.17
N TRP A 104 -2.10 -29.05 12.69
CA TRP A 104 -1.69 -28.63 11.35
C TRP A 104 -0.17 -28.62 11.22
N LEU A 105 0.52 -28.00 12.18
CA LEU A 105 1.97 -27.87 12.17
C LEU A 105 2.69 -29.21 12.39
N GLU A 106 2.14 -30.10 13.22
CA GLU A 106 2.66 -31.46 13.37
C GLU A 106 2.50 -32.27 12.08
N ARG A 107 1.35 -32.18 11.40
CA ARG A 107 1.18 -32.80 10.06
C ARG A 107 2.20 -32.24 9.08
N TRP A 108 2.42 -30.93 9.07
CA TRP A 108 3.45 -30.29 8.25
C TRP A 108 4.85 -30.85 8.57
N LEU A 109 5.24 -30.97 9.84
CA LEU A 109 6.51 -31.56 10.24
C LEU A 109 6.65 -33.02 9.77
N MET A 110 5.57 -33.81 9.84
CA MET A 110 5.59 -35.23 9.50
C MET A 110 5.48 -35.52 7.99
N ALA A 111 5.05 -34.55 7.18
CA ALA A 111 4.81 -34.72 5.75
C ALA A 111 6.10 -34.79 4.91
N ARG A 112 7.18 -34.13 5.35
CA ARG A 112 8.49 -34.18 4.69
C ARG A 112 9.61 -34.26 5.73
N PRO A 113 10.73 -34.96 5.43
CA PRO A 113 11.87 -35.00 6.32
C PRO A 113 12.57 -33.64 6.41
N ASN A 114 13.42 -33.46 7.41
CA ASN A 114 14.30 -32.31 7.61
C ASN A 114 13.58 -30.96 7.81
N ARG A 115 12.27 -30.97 8.08
CA ARG A 115 11.53 -29.76 8.45
C ARG A 115 11.80 -29.39 9.91
N SER A 116 11.79 -28.09 10.19
CA SER A 116 11.98 -27.55 11.53
C SER A 116 10.88 -26.56 11.87
N LEU A 117 10.25 -26.73 13.03
CA LEU A 117 9.37 -25.71 13.60
C LEU A 117 10.05 -25.12 14.83
N VAL A 118 10.19 -23.80 14.85
CA VAL A 118 10.60 -23.04 16.03
C VAL A 118 9.38 -22.31 16.56
N TYR A 119 8.90 -22.71 17.73
CA TYR A 119 7.88 -21.98 18.47
C TYR A 119 8.55 -21.12 19.54
N VAL A 120 8.23 -19.83 19.59
CA VAL A 120 8.77 -18.89 20.58
C VAL A 120 7.64 -18.37 21.45
N GLY A 121 7.64 -18.69 22.74
CA GLY A 121 6.57 -18.27 23.65
C GLY A 121 6.46 -16.74 23.82
N ARG A 122 5.24 -16.25 24.10
CA ARG A 122 4.99 -14.83 24.41
C ARG A 122 5.42 -14.41 25.81
N CYS A 123 5.96 -15.31 26.64
CA CYS A 123 6.29 -15.10 28.06
C CYS A 123 7.44 -14.10 28.35
N PHE A 124 7.56 -13.06 27.53
CA PHE A 124 8.43 -11.90 27.64
C PHE A 124 7.85 -10.77 26.78
N ASP A 125 7.94 -9.55 27.29
CA ASP A 125 7.68 -8.33 26.52
C ASP A 125 8.91 -7.43 26.59
N ALA A 126 9.39 -6.99 25.43
CA ALA A 126 10.56 -6.16 25.30
C ALA A 126 10.30 -4.70 25.69
N ALA A 127 9.06 -4.20 25.71
CA ALA A 127 8.80 -2.80 26.04
C ALA A 127 9.15 -2.45 27.49
N PRO A 128 8.72 -3.20 28.53
CA PRO A 128 9.19 -2.98 29.91
C PRO A 128 10.70 -3.12 30.05
N TRP A 129 11.30 -4.07 29.34
CA TRP A 129 12.75 -4.31 29.34
C TRP A 129 13.51 -3.15 28.70
N TYR A 130 13.03 -2.64 27.57
CA TYR A 130 13.62 -1.51 26.84
C TYR A 130 13.68 -0.28 27.74
N TRP A 131 12.54 0.14 28.31
CA TRP A 131 12.48 1.33 29.17
C TRP A 131 13.32 1.22 30.45
N GLU A 132 13.65 0.01 30.89
CA GLU A 132 14.55 -0.22 32.02
C GLU A 132 16.04 -0.13 31.63
N ASN A 133 16.37 -0.37 30.36
CA ASN A 133 17.73 -0.36 29.83
C ASN A 133 18.07 0.91 29.03
N VAL A 134 17.12 1.84 28.84
CA VAL A 134 17.41 3.15 28.24
C VAL A 134 18.47 3.89 29.09
N PRO A 135 19.63 4.27 28.54
CA PRO A 135 20.62 5.05 29.26
C PRO A 135 20.08 6.45 29.61
N LEU A 136 20.17 6.83 30.90
CA LEU A 136 19.70 8.13 31.39
C LEU A 136 20.85 9.09 31.77
N ALA A 137 22.10 8.70 31.51
CA ALA A 137 23.26 9.53 31.77
C ALA A 137 23.21 10.79 30.87
N GLY A 138 23.35 11.98 31.46
CA GLY A 138 23.31 13.25 30.74
C GLY A 138 21.92 13.72 30.28
N VAL A 139 20.86 12.99 30.63
CA VAL A 139 19.47 13.34 30.25
C VAL A 139 18.85 14.32 31.24
N ASP A 140 18.03 15.27 30.76
CA ASP A 140 17.31 16.22 31.62
C ASP A 140 16.28 15.56 32.57
N ALA A 141 15.77 16.31 33.54
CA ALA A 141 14.82 15.80 34.52
C ALA A 141 13.45 15.45 33.90
N ALA A 142 13.00 16.18 32.88
CA ALA A 142 11.70 16.00 32.24
C ALA A 142 11.66 14.69 31.45
N LEU A 143 12.69 14.39 30.68
CA LEU A 143 12.83 13.16 29.93
C LEU A 143 13.03 11.96 30.88
N ARG A 144 13.77 12.13 31.99
CA ARG A 144 13.84 11.10 33.05
C ARG A 144 12.46 10.76 33.62
N GLN A 145 11.64 11.77 33.91
CA GLN A 145 10.26 11.56 34.35
C GLN A 145 9.40 10.86 33.29
N ARG A 146 9.53 11.26 32.01
CA ARG A 146 8.81 10.61 30.89
C ARG A 146 9.20 9.14 30.74
N VAL A 147 10.49 8.81 30.80
CA VAL A 147 10.98 7.42 30.75
C VAL A 147 10.44 6.62 31.94
N ALA A 148 10.47 7.19 33.15
CA ALA A 148 9.93 6.55 34.34
C ALA A 148 8.41 6.28 34.22
N ALA A 149 7.65 7.24 33.69
CA ALA A 149 6.22 7.09 33.43
C ALA A 149 5.94 6.00 32.39
N ARG A 150 6.67 5.99 31.27
CA ARG A 150 6.54 4.97 30.22
C ARG A 150 6.94 3.57 30.72
N ARG A 151 8.00 3.46 31.53
CA ARG A 151 8.38 2.21 32.21
C ARG A 151 7.27 1.70 33.13
N LYS A 152 6.66 2.59 33.92
CA LYS A 152 5.54 2.23 34.82
C LYS A 152 4.32 1.75 34.01
N ALA A 153 3.98 2.46 32.94
CA ALA A 153 2.87 2.09 32.06
C ALA A 153 3.07 0.70 31.42
N ALA A 154 4.22 0.48 30.77
CA ALA A 154 4.52 -0.80 30.10
C ALA A 154 4.52 -1.98 31.08
N ARG A 155 5.07 -1.78 32.29
CA ARG A 155 5.01 -2.79 33.36
C ARG A 155 3.59 -3.07 33.83
N GLY A 156 2.77 -2.04 33.99
CA GLY A 156 1.38 -2.16 34.39
C GLY A 156 0.56 -2.94 33.37
N GLU A 157 0.74 -2.66 32.09
CA GLU A 157 0.06 -3.37 31.00
C GLU A 157 0.46 -4.85 30.96
N LEU A 158 1.76 -5.16 30.99
CA LEU A 158 2.22 -6.55 31.03
C LEU A 158 1.69 -7.27 32.28
N ALA A 159 1.74 -6.63 33.46
CA ALA A 159 1.24 -7.22 34.69
C ALA A 159 -0.27 -7.50 34.63
N ALA A 160 -1.06 -6.61 34.03
CA ALA A 160 -2.50 -6.82 33.83
C ALA A 160 -2.78 -8.01 32.91
N ARG A 161 -2.04 -8.15 31.80
CA ARG A 161 -2.16 -9.29 30.89
C ARG A 161 -1.79 -10.61 31.59
N LEU A 162 -0.67 -10.63 32.31
CA LEU A 162 -0.21 -11.82 33.05
C LEU A 162 -1.16 -12.23 34.18
N ALA A 163 -1.77 -11.27 34.86
CA ALA A 163 -2.73 -11.53 35.95
C ALA A 163 -4.03 -12.18 35.45
N ALA A 164 -4.39 -12.00 34.18
CA ALA A 164 -5.57 -12.60 33.57
C ALA A 164 -5.35 -14.05 33.12
N LEU A 165 -4.13 -14.58 33.21
CA LEU A 165 -3.79 -15.91 32.70
C LEU A 165 -4.16 -17.03 33.69
N PRO A 166 -4.59 -18.20 33.19
CA PRO A 166 -4.79 -19.37 34.04
C PRO A 166 -3.45 -19.86 34.62
N ASN A 167 -3.43 -20.34 35.87
CA ASN A 167 -2.18 -20.77 36.53
C ASN A 167 -1.45 -21.92 35.81
N SER A 168 -2.16 -22.73 35.04
CA SER A 168 -1.60 -23.82 34.25
C SER A 168 -2.45 -24.05 33.01
N GLN A 169 -1.81 -24.27 31.87
CA GLN A 169 -2.48 -24.67 30.65
C GLN A 169 -1.61 -25.59 29.81
N ASP A 170 -2.23 -26.66 29.32
CA ASP A 170 -1.56 -27.70 28.56
C ASP A 170 -1.82 -27.56 27.06
N CYS A 171 -0.79 -27.85 26.27
CA CYS A 171 -0.92 -28.12 24.85
C CYS A 171 -0.10 -29.37 24.47
N PRO A 172 -0.27 -29.89 23.24
CA PRO A 172 0.48 -31.07 22.77
C PRO A 172 2.01 -30.92 22.82
N TRP A 173 2.53 -29.69 22.89
CA TRP A 173 3.98 -29.41 22.85
C TRP A 173 4.61 -29.20 24.22
N PHE A 174 3.85 -28.67 25.19
CA PHE A 174 4.34 -28.30 26.52
C PHE A 174 3.18 -27.91 27.45
N THR A 175 3.51 -27.77 28.73
CA THR A 175 2.63 -27.17 29.74
C THR A 175 3.17 -25.81 30.15
N VAL A 176 2.36 -24.75 30.03
CA VAL A 176 2.68 -23.44 30.59
C VAL A 176 2.25 -23.44 32.05
N ARG A 177 3.13 -23.02 32.95
CA ARG A 177 2.84 -22.86 34.38
C ARG A 177 3.21 -21.48 34.89
N GLY A 178 2.37 -20.96 35.78
CA GLY A 178 2.73 -19.91 36.69
C GLY A 178 3.67 -20.40 37.82
N PRO A 179 4.08 -19.52 38.74
CA PRO A 179 3.62 -18.14 38.88
C PRO A 179 4.14 -17.25 37.75
N TYR A 180 3.29 -16.36 37.23
CA TYR A 180 3.63 -15.42 36.15
C TYR A 180 4.50 -14.24 36.63
N GLN A 181 5.58 -14.58 37.33
CA GLN A 181 6.46 -13.63 37.99
C GLN A 181 7.75 -13.48 37.21
N ARG A 182 8.25 -12.24 37.17
CA ARG A 182 9.53 -11.92 36.53
C ARG A 182 10.67 -12.65 37.25
N ARG A 183 11.36 -13.51 36.51
CA ARG A 183 12.63 -14.16 36.92
C ARG A 183 13.74 -13.72 35.98
N ARG A 184 14.88 -13.29 36.52
CA ARG A 184 16.10 -13.04 35.73
C ARG A 184 16.94 -14.32 35.67
N VAL A 185 17.41 -14.66 34.47
CA VAL A 185 18.31 -15.80 34.29
C VAL A 185 19.71 -15.42 34.73
N ARG A 186 20.28 -16.17 35.69
CA ARG A 186 21.61 -15.92 36.28
C ARG A 186 22.64 -16.96 35.88
N ALA A 187 22.19 -18.19 35.66
CA ALA A 187 23.03 -19.31 35.27
C ALA A 187 22.38 -20.02 34.08
N LEU A 188 23.21 -20.57 33.20
CA LEU A 188 22.76 -21.40 32.10
C LEU A 188 23.27 -22.83 32.30
N GLU A 189 22.45 -23.78 31.91
CA GLU A 189 22.72 -25.21 31.91
C GLU A 189 22.14 -25.85 30.65
N GLY A 190 22.47 -27.12 30.38
CA GLY A 190 21.99 -27.85 29.21
C GLY A 190 23.13 -28.30 28.29
N ASP A 191 22.87 -28.25 26.99
CA ASP A 191 23.77 -28.73 25.96
C ASP A 191 25.06 -27.90 25.89
N ALA A 192 26.22 -28.56 25.87
CA ALA A 192 27.53 -27.91 25.82
C ALA A 192 27.68 -26.98 24.60
N GLU A 193 27.09 -27.32 23.45
CA GLU A 193 27.15 -26.47 22.24
C GLU A 193 26.38 -25.17 22.42
N TRP A 194 25.29 -25.19 23.19
CA TRP A 194 24.50 -23.99 23.51
C TRP A 194 25.23 -23.07 24.48
N LEU A 195 26.01 -23.64 25.41
CA LEU A 195 26.77 -22.90 26.41
C LEU A 195 28.10 -22.35 25.86
N ARG A 196 28.65 -22.99 24.82
CA ARG A 196 29.97 -22.65 24.25
C ARG A 196 30.03 -21.18 23.81
N GLY A 197 30.89 -20.41 24.50
CA GLY A 197 31.19 -19.02 24.18
C GLY A 197 30.16 -18.00 24.66
N VAL A 198 29.16 -18.42 25.43
CA VAL A 198 28.12 -17.55 26.01
C VAL A 198 28.47 -17.20 27.46
N ALA A 199 28.55 -15.91 27.76
CA ALA A 199 28.80 -15.42 29.11
C ALA A 199 27.47 -15.18 29.84
N SER A 200 27.04 -16.14 30.67
CA SER A 200 25.75 -16.08 31.39
C SER A 200 25.57 -14.80 32.22
N ALA A 201 26.63 -14.31 32.87
CA ALA A 201 26.60 -13.09 33.67
C ALA A 201 26.31 -11.80 32.88
N LYS A 202 26.50 -11.82 31.55
CA LYS A 202 26.22 -10.69 30.65
C LYS A 202 24.85 -10.80 29.97
N LEU A 203 24.12 -11.90 30.19
CA LEU A 203 22.76 -12.06 29.70
C LEU A 203 21.81 -11.18 30.50
N GLN A 204 20.91 -10.51 29.78
CA GLN A 204 19.84 -9.71 30.36
C GLN A 204 18.50 -10.37 30.05
N MET A 205 18.46 -11.70 30.20
CA MET A 205 17.30 -12.53 29.88
C MET A 205 16.34 -12.62 31.05
N GLU A 206 15.05 -12.48 30.74
CA GLU A 206 13.97 -12.48 31.71
C GLU A 206 12.86 -13.44 31.28
N LEU A 207 12.37 -14.21 32.24
CA LEU A 207 11.33 -15.21 32.06
C LEU A 207 10.13 -14.85 32.94
N TYR A 208 8.94 -14.83 32.35
CA TYR A 208 7.70 -14.58 33.09
C TYR A 208 6.84 -15.82 33.28
N CYS A 209 7.10 -16.91 32.57
CA CYS A 209 6.38 -18.16 32.74
C CYS A 209 7.37 -19.33 32.67
N ARG A 210 6.91 -20.50 33.11
CA ARG A 210 7.66 -21.77 32.95
C ARG A 210 6.99 -22.59 31.87
N MET A 211 7.77 -23.05 30.89
CA MET A 211 7.31 -24.01 29.88
C MET A 211 7.91 -25.36 30.19
N ALA A 212 7.11 -26.24 30.79
CA ALA A 212 7.54 -27.58 31.14
C ALA A 212 7.51 -28.47 29.89
N PRO A 213 8.67 -29.04 29.48
CA PRO A 213 8.74 -29.92 28.33
C PRO A 213 8.06 -31.27 28.61
N PRO A 214 7.50 -31.94 27.59
CA PRO A 214 7.06 -33.32 27.70
C PRO A 214 8.26 -34.26 27.86
N ARG A 215 8.04 -35.46 28.40
CA ARG A 215 9.10 -36.46 28.62
C ARG A 215 9.88 -36.86 27.35
N SER A 216 9.28 -36.68 26.17
CA SER A 216 9.89 -36.98 24.88
C SER A 216 10.79 -35.87 24.32
N ALA A 217 10.86 -34.72 24.99
CA ALA A 217 11.70 -33.60 24.57
C ALA A 217 13.05 -33.62 25.29
N VAL A 218 14.07 -33.10 24.60
CA VAL A 218 15.43 -32.91 25.10
C VAL A 218 15.63 -31.43 25.38
N THR A 219 16.01 -31.08 26.61
CA THR A 219 16.38 -29.71 26.98
C THR A 219 17.73 -29.35 26.37
N LEU A 220 17.75 -28.31 25.53
CA LEU A 220 18.96 -27.78 24.90
C LEU A 220 19.59 -26.65 25.74
N LEU A 221 18.74 -25.79 26.31
CA LEU A 221 19.16 -24.69 27.18
C LEU A 221 18.20 -24.61 28.36
N GLY A 222 18.74 -24.50 29.57
CA GLY A 222 17.99 -24.37 30.81
C GLY A 222 18.60 -23.34 31.75
N SER A 223 17.87 -23.07 32.83
CA SER A 223 18.33 -22.25 33.96
C SER A 223 17.63 -22.70 35.23
N GLU A 224 18.40 -23.11 36.23
CA GLU A 224 17.92 -23.48 37.57
C GLU A 224 16.89 -24.63 37.53
N GLY A 225 17.15 -25.68 36.73
CA GLY A 225 16.28 -26.84 36.55
C GLY A 225 15.09 -26.63 35.60
N GLU A 226 14.92 -25.44 35.03
CA GLU A 226 13.81 -25.09 34.15
C GLU A 226 14.28 -24.93 32.70
N ALA A 227 13.55 -25.51 31.75
CA ALA A 227 13.89 -25.43 30.33
C ALA A 227 13.61 -24.03 29.74
N ILE A 228 14.59 -23.48 29.03
CA ILE A 228 14.49 -22.26 28.22
C ILE A 228 14.32 -22.63 26.76
N VAL A 229 15.11 -23.59 26.26
CA VAL A 229 14.98 -24.15 24.91
C VAL A 229 14.96 -25.66 25.03
N PHE A 230 14.00 -26.29 24.39
CA PHE A 230 13.96 -27.75 24.26
C PHE A 230 13.53 -28.15 22.86
N ALA A 231 13.98 -29.32 22.43
CA ALA A 231 13.68 -29.89 21.14
C ALA A 231 12.98 -31.24 21.30
N ARG A 232 11.97 -31.48 20.47
CA ARG A 232 11.28 -32.76 20.34
C ARG A 232 11.47 -33.28 18.91
N PRO A 233 12.08 -34.47 18.73
CA PRO A 233 12.13 -35.09 17.42
C PRO A 233 10.73 -35.56 16.99
N LEU A 234 10.34 -35.29 15.75
CA LEU A 234 9.13 -35.80 15.12
C LEU A 234 9.51 -36.48 13.80
N ARG A 235 9.64 -37.81 13.80
CA ARG A 235 10.17 -38.58 12.66
C ARG A 235 11.55 -38.03 12.24
N ALA A 236 11.70 -37.65 10.96
CA ALA A 236 12.91 -37.04 10.41
C ALA A 236 12.92 -35.50 10.51
N SER A 237 11.99 -34.92 11.25
CA SER A 237 11.81 -33.47 11.45
C SER A 237 11.93 -33.13 12.94
N ARG A 238 11.97 -31.84 13.28
CA ARG A 238 12.13 -31.39 14.67
C ARG A 238 11.20 -30.24 15.03
N LEU A 239 10.68 -30.27 16.25
CA LEU A 239 10.04 -29.15 16.91
C LEU A 239 11.02 -28.59 17.95
N ILE A 240 11.33 -27.30 17.88
CA ILE A 240 12.10 -26.56 18.88
C ILE A 240 11.15 -25.58 19.54
N VAL A 241 11.09 -25.61 20.85
CA VAL A 241 10.29 -24.68 21.65
C VAL A 241 11.24 -23.81 22.46
N VAL A 242 11.06 -22.50 22.34
CA VAL A 242 11.79 -21.47 23.07
C VAL A 242 10.81 -20.81 24.04
N ALA A 243 11.16 -20.76 25.32
CA ALA A 243 10.30 -20.28 26.39
C ALA A 243 9.80 -18.85 26.12
N ASN A 244 10.67 -17.98 25.60
CA ASN A 244 10.26 -16.67 25.12
C ASN A 244 11.24 -15.98 24.15
N GLY A 245 10.83 -14.83 23.61
CA GLY A 245 11.62 -14.02 22.67
C GLY A 245 12.77 -13.19 23.26
N SER A 246 13.16 -13.39 24.53
CA SER A 246 14.15 -12.54 25.21
C SER A 246 15.55 -12.49 24.56
N PHE A 247 15.89 -13.44 23.67
CA PHE A 247 17.11 -13.41 22.86
C PHE A 247 16.85 -13.42 21.35
N LEU A 248 15.60 -13.19 20.91
CA LEU A 248 15.17 -13.26 19.51
C LEU A 248 14.40 -12.03 19.03
N LEU A 249 13.93 -11.17 19.95
CA LEU A 249 13.25 -9.91 19.59
C LEU A 249 14.26 -8.79 19.35
N ASN A 250 13.86 -7.79 18.57
CA ASN A 250 14.68 -6.67 18.13
C ASN A 250 15.43 -5.97 19.27
N ALA A 251 14.73 -5.51 20.32
CA ALA A 251 15.39 -4.75 21.38
C ALA A 251 16.40 -5.59 22.20
N PRO A 252 16.06 -6.80 22.67
CA PRO A 252 17.04 -7.63 23.37
C PRO A 252 18.24 -8.06 22.51
N LEU A 253 18.10 -8.17 21.18
CA LEU A 253 19.19 -8.51 20.28
C LEU A 253 20.30 -7.45 20.20
N ALA A 254 20.10 -6.26 20.79
CA ALA A 254 21.18 -5.30 21.01
C ALA A 254 22.31 -5.88 21.90
N ASN A 255 21.99 -6.80 22.82
CA ASN A 255 22.97 -7.51 23.63
C ASN A 255 23.73 -8.57 22.81
N HIS A 256 25.06 -8.53 22.86
CA HIS A 256 25.92 -9.45 22.11
C HIS A 256 25.73 -10.92 22.49
N GLU A 257 25.51 -11.23 23.78
CA GLU A 257 25.30 -12.60 24.23
C GLU A 257 23.95 -13.17 23.76
N HIS A 258 22.92 -12.33 23.61
CA HIS A 258 21.66 -12.74 23.00
C HIS A 258 21.86 -13.11 21.53
N ARG A 259 22.67 -12.37 20.77
CA ARG A 259 22.99 -12.71 19.38
C ARG A 259 23.73 -14.03 19.25
N LYS A 260 24.59 -14.38 20.21
CA LYS A 260 25.23 -15.71 20.24
C LYS A 260 24.20 -16.82 20.42
N LEU A 261 23.26 -16.68 21.36
CA LEU A 261 22.18 -17.64 21.56
C LEU A 261 21.25 -17.75 20.34
N ALA A 262 20.92 -16.63 19.69
CA ALA A 262 20.19 -16.64 18.42
C ALA A 262 20.97 -17.41 17.33
N GLY A 263 22.30 -17.27 17.31
CA GLY A 263 23.18 -18.07 16.47
C GLY A 263 23.10 -19.57 16.77
N LYS A 264 23.13 -19.96 18.05
CA LYS A 264 23.01 -21.37 18.47
C LYS A 264 21.67 -21.98 18.06
N LEU A 265 20.59 -21.20 18.10
CA LEU A 265 19.29 -21.63 17.59
C LEU A 265 19.34 -21.92 16.08
N LEU A 266 20.04 -21.09 15.29
CA LEU A 266 20.21 -21.31 13.85
C LEU A 266 21.12 -22.50 13.56
N ASP A 267 22.20 -22.67 14.32
CA ASP A 267 23.05 -23.86 14.23
C ASP A 267 22.23 -25.14 14.51
N ALA A 268 21.29 -25.07 15.46
CA ALA A 268 20.35 -26.14 15.76
C ALA A 268 19.29 -26.39 14.66
N LEU A 269 19.18 -25.54 13.63
CA LEU A 269 18.40 -25.84 12.41
C LEU A 269 19.21 -26.70 11.43
N GLY A 270 20.54 -26.72 11.53
CA GLY A 270 21.44 -27.48 10.67
C GLY A 270 21.97 -26.68 9.46
N PRO A 271 22.95 -27.25 8.72
CA PRO A 271 23.91 -26.48 7.91
C PRO A 271 23.41 -26.02 6.52
N GLN A 272 22.19 -26.35 6.11
CA GLN A 272 21.72 -26.06 4.76
C GLN A 272 21.05 -24.67 4.68
N PRO A 273 21.20 -23.95 3.55
CA PRO A 273 20.29 -22.87 3.19
C PRO A 273 18.85 -23.39 3.25
N ARG A 274 17.98 -22.64 3.94
CA ARG A 274 16.60 -23.05 4.23
C ARG A 274 15.68 -21.91 3.86
N ARG A 275 14.48 -22.22 3.42
CA ARG A 275 13.39 -21.24 3.30
C ARG A 275 12.69 -21.14 4.65
N ILE A 276 12.92 -20.04 5.36
CA ILE A 276 12.39 -19.77 6.69
C ILE A 276 11.15 -18.87 6.57
N ALA A 277 10.00 -19.41 6.97
CA ALA A 277 8.77 -18.65 7.08
C ALA A 277 8.62 -18.11 8.50
N PHE A 278 8.51 -16.79 8.65
CA PHE A 278 8.08 -16.14 9.88
C PHE A 278 6.56 -16.11 9.89
N LEU A 279 5.96 -16.92 10.76
CA LEU A 279 4.52 -17.00 10.92
C LEU A 279 4.06 -15.84 11.81
N GLU A 280 3.44 -14.84 11.19
CA GLU A 280 2.97 -13.60 11.83
C GLU A 280 1.49 -13.74 12.16
N SER A 281 1.17 -14.29 13.33
CA SER A 281 -0.21 -14.43 13.81
C SER A 281 -0.59 -13.31 14.76
N ALA A 282 -1.81 -12.79 14.65
CA ALA A 282 -2.41 -11.93 15.67
C ALA A 282 -2.73 -12.73 16.96
N ALA A 283 -3.24 -12.03 17.98
CA ALA A 283 -3.79 -12.65 19.18
C ALA A 283 -4.86 -13.71 18.81
N GLY A 284 -4.85 -14.86 19.51
CA GLY A 284 -5.66 -16.04 19.17
C GLY A 284 -4.98 -17.07 18.25
N GLY A 285 -3.76 -16.78 17.77
CA GLY A 285 -2.97 -17.70 16.96
C GLY A 285 -3.27 -17.62 15.45
N PRO A 286 -2.59 -18.41 14.62
CA PRO A 286 -2.71 -18.31 13.17
C PRO A 286 -4.05 -18.87 12.70
N GLY A 287 -4.73 -18.14 11.82
CA GLY A 287 -5.89 -18.67 11.10
C GLY A 287 -5.48 -19.85 10.23
N ILE A 288 -6.34 -20.87 10.13
CA ILE A 288 -6.18 -21.98 9.18
C ILE A 288 -7.12 -21.70 8.01
N SER A 289 -6.59 -21.74 6.80
CA SER A 289 -7.35 -21.50 5.59
C SER A 289 -6.92 -22.45 4.49
N ASP A 290 -7.89 -23.01 3.77
CA ASP A 290 -7.63 -23.80 2.56
C ASP A 290 -7.26 -22.91 1.36
N THR A 291 -7.52 -21.60 1.47
CA THR A 291 -7.15 -20.59 0.50
C THR A 291 -5.91 -19.82 0.97
N ASP A 292 -4.95 -19.65 0.08
CA ASP A 292 -3.75 -18.87 0.39
C ASP A 292 -4.06 -17.37 0.49
N PRO A 293 -3.31 -16.63 1.33
CA PRO A 293 -3.36 -15.18 1.32
C PRO A 293 -2.98 -14.64 -0.06
N SER A 294 -3.78 -13.70 -0.55
CA SER A 294 -3.53 -12.97 -1.79
C SER A 294 -2.39 -11.97 -1.59
N PHE A 295 -1.13 -12.42 -1.78
CA PHE A 295 0.03 -11.54 -1.90
C PHE A 295 0.16 -11.02 -3.33
N GLY A 296 -0.89 -10.38 -3.85
CA GLY A 296 -0.75 -9.58 -5.07
C GLY A 296 0.03 -8.30 -4.73
N PRO A 297 0.78 -7.69 -5.68
CA PRO A 297 1.10 -6.29 -5.53
C PRO A 297 -0.23 -5.56 -5.30
N ARG A 298 -0.33 -4.78 -4.21
CA ARG A 298 -1.55 -4.06 -3.84
C ARG A 298 -1.82 -2.98 -4.90
N LEU A 299 -2.35 -3.38 -6.06
CA LEU A 299 -2.72 -2.48 -7.15
C LEU A 299 -4.18 -2.10 -7.00
N GLY A 300 -4.44 -0.79 -6.92
CA GLY A 300 -5.77 -0.20 -6.85
C GLY A 300 -5.94 0.75 -5.67
N LEU A 301 -7.18 0.86 -5.19
CA LEU A 301 -7.60 1.81 -4.14
C LEU A 301 -6.97 1.51 -2.76
N GLU A 302 -6.42 0.31 -2.54
CA GLU A 302 -5.72 -0.03 -1.29
C GLU A 302 -4.44 0.75 -1.08
N LEU A 303 -3.77 1.15 -2.18
CA LEU A 303 -2.58 2.01 -2.12
C LEU A 303 -2.91 3.39 -1.54
N MET A 304 -4.18 3.84 -1.65
CA MET A 304 -4.67 5.10 -1.07
C MET A 304 -4.85 5.03 0.46
N ARG A 305 -4.75 3.86 1.09
CA ARG A 305 -4.92 3.72 2.54
C ARG A 305 -3.60 3.64 3.31
N ILE A 306 -2.48 3.58 2.58
CA ILE A 306 -1.15 3.39 3.17
C ILE A 306 -0.45 4.74 3.25
N TRP A 307 0.04 5.08 4.44
CA TRP A 307 0.89 6.25 4.67
C TRP A 307 2.35 5.93 4.27
N PRO A 308 3.10 6.81 3.57
CA PRO A 308 2.74 8.16 3.11
C PRO A 308 2.17 8.19 1.67
N THR A 309 2.00 7.05 1.01
CA THR A 309 1.61 6.95 -0.40
C THR A 309 0.27 7.63 -0.70
N ASN A 310 -0.69 7.57 0.24
CA ASN A 310 -1.94 8.30 0.14
C ASN A 310 -1.72 9.81 -0.10
N TRP A 311 -0.76 10.41 0.61
CA TRP A 311 -0.46 11.83 0.48
C TRP A 311 0.09 12.15 -0.91
N ILE A 312 1.08 11.37 -1.36
CA ILE A 312 1.69 11.53 -2.69
C ILE A 312 0.62 11.41 -3.79
N LEU A 313 -0.24 10.40 -3.69
CA LEU A 313 -1.29 10.16 -4.67
C LEU A 313 -2.38 11.24 -4.63
N ALA A 314 -2.77 11.72 -3.44
CA ALA A 314 -3.70 12.84 -3.32
C ALA A 314 -3.16 14.11 -3.99
N HIS A 315 -1.86 14.38 -3.86
CA HIS A 315 -1.20 15.51 -4.54
C HIS A 315 -1.15 15.29 -6.06
N ALA A 316 -0.84 14.07 -6.51
CA ALA A 316 -0.86 13.73 -7.92
C ALA A 316 -2.27 13.84 -8.53
N CYS A 317 -3.31 13.42 -7.81
CA CYS A 317 -4.70 13.58 -8.22
C CYS A 317 -5.09 15.07 -8.29
N LEU A 318 -4.71 15.88 -7.30
CA LEU A 318 -4.96 17.32 -7.33
C LEU A 318 -4.27 17.99 -8.53
N LEU A 319 -2.99 17.66 -8.78
CA LEU A 319 -2.26 18.14 -9.95
C LEU A 319 -2.90 17.66 -11.26
N GLY A 320 -3.38 16.42 -11.31
CA GLY A 320 -4.10 15.87 -12.46
C GLY A 320 -5.42 16.60 -12.72
N ILE A 321 -6.19 16.91 -11.68
CA ILE A 321 -7.43 17.70 -11.79
C ILE A 321 -7.12 19.12 -12.28
N LEU A 322 -6.10 19.77 -11.71
CA LEU A 322 -5.64 21.09 -12.16
C LEU A 322 -5.15 21.07 -13.61
N PHE A 323 -4.42 20.02 -14.00
CA PHE A 323 -4.00 19.80 -15.37
C PHE A 323 -5.20 19.60 -16.30
N CYS A 324 -6.20 18.83 -15.92
CA CYS A 324 -7.43 18.67 -16.68
C CYS A 324 -8.13 20.03 -16.88
N PHE A 325 -8.28 20.84 -15.82
CA PHE A 325 -8.85 22.19 -15.93
C PHE A 325 -8.00 23.14 -16.77
N TRP A 326 -6.68 23.05 -16.69
CA TRP A 326 -5.77 23.82 -17.53
C TRP A 326 -5.84 23.40 -19.01
N ARG A 327 -6.05 22.10 -19.26
CA ARG A 327 -6.09 21.51 -20.60
C ARG A 327 -7.48 21.50 -21.21
N PHE A 328 -8.52 21.80 -20.44
CA PHE A 328 -9.90 21.90 -20.93
C PHE A 328 -9.93 22.92 -22.07
N PRO A 329 -10.23 22.49 -23.31
CA PRO A 329 -10.39 23.44 -24.40
C PRO A 329 -11.63 24.27 -24.06
N ILE A 330 -11.51 25.59 -24.14
CA ILE A 330 -12.66 26.49 -24.09
C ILE A 330 -13.60 26.02 -25.22
N PHE A 331 -14.70 25.36 -24.89
CA PHE A 331 -15.75 25.03 -25.85
C PHE A 331 -16.51 26.31 -26.20
N GLY A 332 -15.86 27.22 -26.91
CA GLY A 332 -16.52 28.28 -27.66
C GLY A 332 -17.04 27.69 -28.97
N ARG A 333 -18.25 28.08 -29.39
CA ARG A 333 -18.74 27.74 -30.73
C ARG A 333 -17.71 28.23 -31.77
N PRO A 334 -17.22 27.38 -32.67
CA PRO A 334 -16.33 27.82 -33.73
C PRO A 334 -17.08 28.84 -34.60
N ILE A 335 -16.55 30.06 -34.67
CA ILE A 335 -17.06 31.08 -35.60
C ILE A 335 -16.58 30.64 -36.98
N GLN A 336 -17.49 30.19 -37.83
CA GLN A 336 -17.17 29.92 -39.23
C GLN A 336 -16.91 31.26 -39.92
N PRO A 337 -15.75 31.46 -40.58
CA PRO A 337 -15.58 32.61 -41.45
C PRO A 337 -16.64 32.54 -42.56
N PRO A 338 -17.20 33.67 -43.01
CA PRO A 338 -18.24 33.67 -44.04
C PRO A 338 -17.71 32.97 -45.30
N SER A 339 -18.40 31.90 -45.73
CA SER A 339 -18.05 31.19 -46.95
C SER A 339 -18.35 32.06 -48.16
N GLU A 340 -17.39 32.20 -49.09
CA GLU A 340 -17.63 32.74 -50.42
C GLU A 340 -18.80 31.99 -51.08
N ALA A 341 -19.85 32.71 -51.47
CA ALA A 341 -21.05 32.13 -52.02
C ALA A 341 -20.75 31.52 -53.41
N ALA A 342 -20.85 30.18 -53.50
CA ALA A 342 -20.73 29.40 -54.72
C ALA A 342 -21.94 29.55 -55.67
N SER A 343 -22.27 30.79 -56.04
CA SER A 343 -23.25 31.09 -57.10
C SER A 343 -22.94 32.43 -57.76
N ASP A 344 -21.69 32.66 -58.14
CA ASP A 344 -21.37 33.83 -58.96
C ASP A 344 -21.54 33.47 -60.45
N PHE A 345 -22.72 33.81 -60.99
CA PHE A 345 -23.15 33.54 -62.36
C PHE A 345 -22.13 34.05 -63.40
N GLY A 346 -21.31 35.05 -63.05
CA GLY A 346 -20.23 35.57 -63.90
C GLY A 346 -19.16 34.52 -64.22
N SER A 347 -18.80 33.67 -63.25
CA SER A 347 -17.75 32.66 -63.42
C SER A 347 -18.09 31.61 -64.49
N HIS A 348 -19.39 31.34 -64.68
CA HIS A 348 -19.87 30.38 -65.68
C HIS A 348 -19.90 30.98 -67.09
N ILE A 349 -20.22 32.28 -67.22
CA ILE A 349 -20.15 32.99 -68.50
C ILE A 349 -18.71 33.08 -68.98
N ASP A 350 -17.77 33.37 -68.07
CA ASP A 350 -16.35 33.42 -68.39
C ASP A 350 -15.81 32.08 -68.88
N ALA A 351 -16.27 30.97 -68.28
CA ALA A 351 -15.90 29.63 -68.72
C ALA A 351 -16.41 29.31 -70.14
N VAL A 352 -17.64 29.68 -70.48
CA VAL A 352 -18.22 29.47 -71.81
C VAL A 352 -17.53 30.35 -72.86
N ALA A 353 -17.24 31.60 -72.53
CA ALA A 353 -16.53 32.53 -73.41
C ALA A 353 -15.13 31.98 -73.78
N ARG A 354 -14.38 31.49 -72.79
CA ARG A 354 -13.07 30.85 -73.02
C ARG A 354 -13.17 29.57 -73.85
N LEU A 355 -14.26 28.83 -73.73
CA LEU A 355 -14.48 27.61 -74.51
C LEU A 355 -14.74 27.93 -75.99
N LEU A 356 -15.55 28.97 -76.26
CA LEU A 356 -15.74 29.48 -77.63
C LEU A 356 -14.45 30.03 -78.22
N GLU A 357 -13.68 30.81 -77.45
CA GLU A 357 -12.37 31.33 -77.87
C GLU A 357 -11.39 30.21 -78.24
N ARG A 358 -11.35 29.12 -77.45
CA ARG A 358 -10.48 27.96 -77.72
C ARG A 358 -10.84 27.18 -78.97
N THR A 359 -12.10 27.20 -79.41
CA THR A 359 -12.52 26.47 -80.62
C THR A 359 -12.11 27.19 -81.91
N GLY A 360 -11.82 28.49 -81.87
CA GLY A 360 -11.35 29.27 -83.02
C GLY A 360 -12.38 29.48 -84.15
N ASP A 361 -13.61 28.98 -83.99
CA ASP A 361 -14.68 29.07 -85.00
C ASP A 361 -15.54 30.33 -84.78
N GLU A 362 -15.09 31.43 -85.39
CA GLU A 362 -15.77 32.71 -85.28
C GLU A 362 -17.17 32.72 -85.92
N ALA A 363 -17.38 31.91 -86.96
CA ALA A 363 -18.67 31.82 -87.65
C ALA A 363 -19.72 31.19 -86.75
N TYR A 364 -19.38 30.09 -86.07
CA TYR A 364 -20.26 29.44 -85.10
C TYR A 364 -20.58 30.34 -83.90
N ALA A 365 -19.57 31.02 -83.35
CA ALA A 365 -19.76 31.95 -82.23
C ALA A 365 -20.72 33.10 -82.60
N ARG A 366 -20.55 33.70 -83.79
CA ARG A 366 -21.45 34.75 -84.30
C ARG A 366 -22.88 34.22 -84.53
N GLN A 367 -23.03 33.02 -85.08
CA GLN A 367 -24.35 32.39 -85.28
C GLN A 367 -25.07 32.17 -83.94
N ARG A 368 -24.39 31.62 -82.94
CA ARG A 368 -24.92 31.44 -81.57
C ARG A 368 -25.36 32.76 -80.96
N LEU A 369 -24.55 33.82 -81.11
CA LEU A 369 -24.86 35.15 -80.57
C LEU A 369 -26.08 35.77 -81.24
N GLN A 370 -26.24 35.61 -82.55
CA GLN A 370 -27.41 36.08 -83.29
C GLN A 370 -28.68 35.32 -82.89
N HIS A 371 -28.60 33.98 -82.76
CA HIS A 371 -29.70 33.16 -82.29
C HIS A 371 -30.17 33.59 -80.90
N TYR A 372 -29.23 33.80 -79.96
CA TYR A 372 -29.55 34.31 -78.63
C TYR A 372 -30.22 35.69 -78.68
N ARG A 373 -29.70 36.62 -79.49
CA ARG A 373 -30.31 37.96 -79.66
C ARG A 373 -31.73 37.90 -80.24
N GLN A 374 -32.01 36.95 -81.13
CA GLN A 374 -33.35 36.72 -81.67
C GLN A 374 -34.28 36.16 -80.60
N MET A 375 -33.86 35.15 -79.83
CA MET A 375 -34.65 34.60 -78.73
C MET A 375 -34.98 35.66 -77.67
N VAL A 376 -34.00 36.45 -77.23
CA VAL A 376 -34.24 37.51 -76.24
C VAL A 376 -35.15 38.60 -76.78
N ARG A 377 -35.05 38.96 -78.07
CA ARG A 377 -36.01 39.87 -78.71
C ARG A 377 -37.42 39.28 -78.76
N GLN A 378 -37.56 37.98 -79.03
CA GLN A 378 -38.85 37.29 -79.04
C GLN A 378 -39.45 37.21 -77.63
N GLU A 379 -38.65 36.90 -76.60
CA GLU A 379 -39.09 36.90 -75.20
C GLU A 379 -39.46 38.31 -74.71
N ALA A 380 -38.67 39.33 -75.07
CA ALA A 380 -38.99 40.72 -74.75
C ALA A 380 -40.27 41.20 -75.45
N ALA A 381 -40.49 40.80 -76.71
CA ALA A 381 -41.73 41.07 -77.44
C ALA A 381 -42.93 40.30 -76.86
N ALA A 382 -42.74 39.05 -76.41
CA ALA A 382 -43.78 38.25 -75.76
C ALA A 382 -44.15 38.81 -74.37
N GLN A 383 -43.17 39.31 -73.61
CA GLN A 383 -43.38 39.93 -72.30
C GLN A 383 -44.04 41.32 -72.38
N THR A 384 -43.80 42.07 -73.46
CA THR A 384 -44.52 43.33 -73.72
C THR A 384 -45.94 43.09 -74.25
N ALA A 385 -46.18 41.98 -74.95
CA ALA A 385 -47.51 41.60 -75.42
C ALA A 385 -48.43 41.03 -74.33
N ASN A 386 -47.89 40.51 -73.22
CA ASN A 386 -48.69 39.92 -72.15
C ASN A 386 -48.04 40.11 -70.75
N PRO A 387 -48.30 41.24 -70.05
CA PRO A 387 -47.71 41.47 -68.74
C PRO A 387 -48.34 40.52 -67.69
N PRO A 388 -47.55 39.81 -66.86
CA PRO A 388 -48.09 38.89 -65.86
C PRO A 388 -48.78 39.64 -64.70
N PRO A 389 -49.92 39.13 -64.17
CA PRO A 389 -50.65 39.76 -63.09
C PRO A 389 -49.93 39.65 -61.73
N ARG A 390 -50.04 40.70 -60.90
CA ARG A 390 -49.46 40.74 -59.55
C ARG A 390 -50.16 39.77 -58.59
N GLY A 391 -49.42 38.74 -58.15
CA GLY A 391 -49.57 38.13 -56.83
C GLY A 391 -50.37 36.83 -56.75
N ALA A 392 -49.72 35.74 -56.33
CA ALA A 392 -50.33 34.64 -55.57
C ALA A 392 -49.25 33.87 -54.79
N ALA A 393 -49.54 33.63 -53.52
CA ALA A 393 -48.63 33.13 -52.49
C ALA A 393 -48.50 31.59 -52.44
N ARG A 394 -47.46 31.16 -51.71
CA ARG A 394 -46.89 29.80 -51.57
C ARG A 394 -47.69 28.91 -50.59
N PRO A 395 -47.79 27.57 -50.79
CA PRO A 395 -48.37 26.67 -49.79
C PRO A 395 -47.32 26.01 -48.86
N PRO A 396 -47.70 25.55 -47.64
CA PRO A 396 -46.78 25.27 -46.52
C PRO A 396 -46.33 23.79 -46.38
N GLY A 397 -45.22 23.58 -45.65
CA GLY A 397 -44.45 22.33 -45.56
C GLY A 397 -44.90 21.29 -44.52
N ARG A 398 -44.45 20.04 -44.70
CA ARG A 398 -44.78 18.85 -43.88
C ARG A 398 -44.00 18.80 -42.55
N PRO A 399 -44.59 18.25 -41.47
CA PRO A 399 -43.91 18.07 -40.18
C PRO A 399 -43.13 16.76 -40.03
N TYR A 400 -42.14 16.80 -39.13
CA TYR A 400 -41.04 15.87 -38.84
C TYR A 400 -41.42 14.75 -37.85
N THR A 401 -40.80 13.57 -37.97
CA THR A 401 -40.87 12.47 -36.98
C THR A 401 -39.46 12.05 -36.52
N PRO A 402 -39.20 11.88 -35.20
CA PRO A 402 -37.91 11.46 -34.67
C PRO A 402 -37.82 9.94 -34.44
N THR A 403 -36.66 9.33 -34.73
CA THR A 403 -36.33 7.93 -34.40
C THR A 403 -35.57 7.83 -33.06
N PRO A 404 -35.68 6.70 -32.32
CA PRO A 404 -35.00 6.50 -31.03
C PRO A 404 -33.55 5.96 -31.21
N PRO A 405 -32.75 5.95 -30.12
CA PRO A 405 -31.29 5.81 -30.17
C PRO A 405 -30.82 4.35 -30.09
N ASP A 406 -29.64 4.11 -30.70
CA ASP A 406 -28.71 3.03 -30.35
C ASP A 406 -27.55 3.59 -29.52
#